data_AF-A0A4R8EZZ0-F1
#
_entry.id   AF-A0A4R8EZZ0-F1
#
_cell.length_a   1.000
_cell.length_b   1.000
_cell.length_c   1.000
_cell.angle_alpha   90.00
_cell.angle_beta   90.00
_cell.angle_gamma   90.00
#
_symmetry.space_group_name_H-M   'P 1'
#
loop_
_entity.id
_entity.type
_entity.pdbx_description
1 polymer ?
#
loop_
_entity_poly.entity_id
_entity_poly.type
_entity_poly.pdbx_seq_one_letter_code
_entity_poly.pdbx_strand_id
1 'polypeptide(L)'
;MALANAAEEPVPLATGGSQPRYAFNGVLDTEAAPRENLDALSSAWGGWWACERGRLTLGGAVWEEPELTITEDMLVAGIRVIARRPFEEQFNTVKAQFADATAEHVVTDLPVLASETYRAADHGERLVRDLGELPGETGHARG
;
A
#
# COMPACT_ATOMS: atom_id res chain seq x y z
N MET A 1 -1.15 14.69 -12.38
CA MET A 1 -0.98 13.69 -13.47
C MET A 1 -2.14 12.72 -13.37
N ALA A 2 -2.69 12.19 -14.47
CA ALA A 2 -3.78 11.21 -14.36
C ALA A 2 -3.27 9.93 -13.67
N LEU A 3 -4.04 9.35 -12.73
CA LEU A 3 -3.67 8.15 -11.97
C LEU A 3 -3.24 6.97 -12.88
N ALA A 4 -3.80 6.88 -14.08
CA ALA A 4 -3.42 5.86 -15.07
C ALA A 4 -1.92 5.92 -15.45
N ASN A 5 -1.35 7.12 -15.53
CA ASN A 5 0.06 7.29 -15.93
C ASN A 5 1.04 6.95 -14.80
N ALA A 6 0.57 6.93 -13.55
CA ALA A 6 1.42 6.57 -12.42
C ALA A 6 1.72 5.06 -12.39
N ALA A 7 0.81 4.20 -12.86
CA ALA A 7 1.05 2.76 -12.90
C ALA A 7 2.17 2.38 -13.87
N GLU A 8 2.25 3.06 -15.01
CA GLU A 8 3.24 2.81 -16.06
C GLU A 8 4.58 3.54 -15.82
N GLU A 9 4.71 4.29 -14.73
CA GLU A 9 5.93 5.02 -14.43
C GLU A 9 7.12 4.05 -14.23
N PRO A 10 8.25 4.23 -14.93
CA PRO A 10 9.38 3.32 -14.84
C PRO A 10 10.11 3.46 -13.50
N VAL A 11 10.08 2.41 -12.67
CA VAL A 11 10.84 2.28 -11.43
C VAL A 11 12.14 1.53 -11.72
N PRO A 12 13.33 2.11 -11.43
CA PRO A 12 14.61 1.46 -11.68
C PRO A 12 14.84 0.30 -10.72
N LEU A 13 15.35 -0.82 -11.24
CA LEU A 13 15.69 -2.00 -10.46
C LEU A 13 17.16 -1.99 -10.03
N ALA A 14 17.45 -2.50 -8.84
CA ALA A 14 18.82 -2.61 -8.32
C ALA A 14 19.71 -3.52 -9.19
N THR A 15 19.11 -4.47 -9.89
CA THR A 15 19.76 -5.40 -10.84
C THR A 15 19.91 -4.83 -12.25
N GLY A 16 19.46 -3.60 -12.50
CA GLY A 16 19.44 -2.94 -13.80
C GLY A 16 18.09 -3.06 -14.53
N GLY A 17 17.79 -2.09 -15.39
CA GLY A 17 16.50 -1.98 -16.08
C GLY A 17 15.44 -1.22 -15.28
N SER A 18 14.22 -1.18 -15.81
CA SER A 18 13.06 -0.55 -15.16
C SER A 18 11.81 -1.40 -15.31
N GLN A 19 10.93 -1.35 -14.31
CA GLN A 19 9.61 -1.97 -14.33
C GLN A 19 8.51 -0.92 -14.14
N PRO A 20 7.25 -1.15 -14.57
CA PRO A 20 6.14 -0.28 -14.20
C PRO A 20 6.01 -0.22 -12.67
N ARG A 21 5.63 0.96 -12.14
CA ARG A 21 5.47 1.21 -10.71
C ARG A 21 4.45 0.27 -10.05
N TYR A 22 3.34 -0.04 -10.73
CA TYR A 22 2.33 -0.97 -10.25
C TYR A 22 2.06 -2.06 -11.28
N ALA A 23 2.08 -3.32 -10.85
CA ALA A 23 1.66 -4.47 -11.62
C ALA A 23 0.99 -5.48 -10.69
N PHE A 24 -0.11 -6.10 -11.14
CA PHE A 24 -0.73 -7.22 -10.45
C PHE A 24 -0.51 -8.49 -11.27
N ASN A 25 0.31 -9.38 -10.75
CA ASN A 25 0.58 -10.69 -11.33
C ASN A 25 0.03 -11.74 -10.36
N GLY A 26 -1.25 -12.03 -10.48
CA GLY A 26 -1.94 -12.96 -9.59
C GLY A 26 -3.17 -13.54 -10.27
N VAL A 27 -3.85 -14.44 -9.57
CA VAL A 27 -5.07 -15.08 -10.08
C VAL A 27 -6.28 -14.38 -9.49
N LEU A 28 -7.24 -14.03 -10.36
CA LEU A 28 -8.57 -13.61 -9.98
C LEU A 28 -9.54 -14.75 -10.28
N ASP A 29 -10.40 -15.06 -9.32
CA ASP A 29 -11.33 -16.18 -9.44
C ASP A 29 -12.73 -15.66 -9.76
N THR A 30 -13.41 -16.30 -10.70
CA THR A 30 -14.83 -16.04 -10.98
C THR A 30 -15.77 -16.60 -9.93
N GLU A 31 -15.31 -17.55 -9.11
CA GLU A 31 -16.03 -18.05 -7.94
C GLU A 31 -15.97 -17.06 -6.77
N ALA A 32 -14.92 -16.25 -6.69
CA ALA A 32 -14.78 -15.20 -5.68
C ALA A 32 -15.72 -14.02 -5.96
N ALA A 33 -16.12 -13.32 -4.90
CA ALA A 33 -16.93 -12.13 -5.06
C ALA A 33 -16.12 -11.04 -5.80
N PRO A 34 -16.73 -10.22 -6.68
CA PRO A 34 -16.03 -9.13 -7.35
C PRO A 34 -15.32 -8.16 -6.40
N ARG A 35 -15.88 -7.98 -5.19
CA ARG A 35 -15.26 -7.20 -4.12
C ARG A 35 -13.91 -7.78 -3.68
N GLU A 36 -13.83 -9.09 -3.49
CA GLU A 36 -12.60 -9.77 -3.05
C GLU A 36 -11.51 -9.67 -4.13
N ASN A 37 -11.89 -9.83 -5.40
CA ASN A 37 -10.99 -9.61 -6.52
C ASN A 37 -10.49 -8.16 -6.62
N LEU A 38 -11.34 -7.18 -6.33
CA LEU A 38 -10.93 -5.76 -6.29
C LEU A 38 -10.01 -5.46 -5.09
N ASP A 39 -10.27 -6.06 -3.93
CA ASP A 39 -9.39 -5.96 -2.76
C ASP A 39 -8.01 -6.56 -3.08
N ALA A 40 -7.96 -7.74 -3.73
CA ALA A 40 -6.73 -8.35 -4.22
C ALA A 40 -5.99 -7.47 -5.23
N LEU A 41 -6.69 -6.87 -6.20
CA LEU A 41 -6.09 -5.93 -7.15
C LEU A 41 -5.52 -4.69 -6.46
N SER A 42 -6.22 -4.15 -5.46
CA SER A 42 -5.81 -2.94 -4.75
C SER A 42 -4.51 -3.07 -3.96
N SER A 43 -4.12 -4.30 -3.63
CA SER A 43 -2.83 -4.58 -3.01
C SER A 43 -1.63 -4.20 -3.89
N ALA A 44 -1.81 -4.19 -5.22
CA ALA A 44 -0.74 -3.91 -6.17
C ALA A 44 -0.26 -2.46 -6.10
N TRP A 45 -1.19 -1.50 -5.91
CA TRP A 45 -0.84 -0.09 -5.72
C TRP A 45 -0.93 0.39 -4.27
N GLY A 46 -1.48 -0.43 -3.36
CA GLY A 46 -1.57 -0.12 -1.93
C GLY A 46 -2.58 0.99 -1.60
N GLY A 47 -3.53 1.24 -2.50
CA GLY A 47 -4.53 2.30 -2.34
C GLY A 47 -5.93 1.78 -2.04
N TRP A 48 -6.93 2.59 -2.36
CA TRP A 48 -8.33 2.29 -2.09
C TRP A 48 -9.16 2.29 -3.38
N TRP A 49 -10.31 1.64 -3.30
CA TRP A 49 -11.33 1.68 -4.33
C TRP A 49 -12.71 1.85 -3.70
N ALA A 50 -13.62 2.48 -4.44
CA ALA A 50 -15.01 2.64 -4.03
C ALA A 50 -15.93 2.48 -5.25
N CYS A 51 -17.09 1.88 -5.06
CA CYS A 51 -18.12 1.81 -6.08
C CYS A 51 -19.35 2.60 -5.63
N GLU A 52 -19.58 3.74 -6.28
CA GLU A 52 -20.71 4.62 -5.97
C GLU A 52 -21.62 4.74 -7.19
N ARG A 53 -22.90 4.40 -7.01
CA ARG A 53 -23.93 4.50 -8.07
C ARG A 53 -23.51 3.80 -9.38
N GLY A 54 -22.79 2.68 -9.29
CA GLY A 54 -22.30 1.91 -10.44
C GLY A 54 -21.02 2.45 -11.09
N ARG A 55 -20.40 3.49 -10.53
CA ARG A 55 -19.10 3.99 -10.97
C ARG A 55 -18.01 3.53 -10.00
N LEU A 56 -17.01 2.83 -10.54
CA LEU A 56 -15.80 2.48 -9.82
C LEU A 56 -14.84 3.67 -9.81
N THR A 57 -14.41 4.05 -8.62
CA THR A 57 -13.39 5.08 -8.36
C THR A 57 -12.22 4.43 -7.63
N LEU A 58 -11.00 4.83 -7.99
CA LEU A 58 -9.74 4.30 -7.46
C LEU A 58 -8.90 5.48 -6.95
N GLY A 59 -8.11 5.28 -5.90
CA GLY A 59 -7.23 6.30 -5.36
C GLY A 59 -6.13 5.75 -4.47
N GLY A 60 -5.30 6.64 -3.91
CA GLY A 60 -4.23 6.29 -2.96
C GLY A 60 -2.99 5.64 -3.58
N ALA A 61 -2.87 5.65 -4.92
CA ALA A 61 -1.67 5.17 -5.60
C ALA A 61 -0.49 6.13 -5.36
N VAL A 62 -0.71 7.43 -5.56
CA VAL A 62 0.28 8.48 -5.35
C VAL A 62 -0.21 9.48 -4.34
N TRP A 63 0.72 10.18 -3.69
CA TRP A 63 0.36 11.33 -2.88
C TRP A 63 -0.23 12.42 -3.78
N GLU A 64 -1.37 12.96 -3.35
CA GLU A 64 -2.06 14.07 -4.00
C GLU A 64 -2.17 15.22 -2.99
N GLU A 65 -2.02 16.45 -3.47
CA GLU A 65 -2.13 17.63 -2.61
C GLU A 65 -3.58 17.74 -2.08
N PRO A 66 -3.80 17.96 -0.78
CA PRO A 66 -5.14 18.08 -0.24
C PRO A 66 -5.82 19.34 -0.76
N GLU A 67 -6.81 19.16 -1.63
CA GLU A 67 -7.59 20.28 -2.19
C GLU A 67 -8.71 20.77 -1.25
N LEU A 68 -9.12 19.95 -0.29
CA LEU A 68 -10.21 20.25 0.63
C LEU A 68 -9.70 20.74 1.98
N THR A 69 -10.03 21.99 2.30
CA THR A 69 -9.85 22.53 3.65
C THR A 69 -11.16 22.40 4.41
N ILE A 70 -11.16 21.62 5.50
CA ILE A 70 -12.28 21.54 6.43
C ILE A 70 -12.15 22.65 7.47
N THR A 71 -13.17 23.50 7.58
CA THR A 71 -13.26 24.56 8.60
C THR A 71 -14.31 24.21 9.66
N GLU A 72 -14.28 24.92 10.79
CA GLU A 72 -15.21 24.71 11.90
C GLU A 72 -16.68 24.90 11.48
N ASP A 73 -16.94 25.77 10.50
CA ASP A 73 -18.28 26.03 9.97
C ASP A 73 -18.90 24.82 9.25
N MET A 74 -18.08 23.83 8.88
CA MET A 74 -18.54 22.60 8.21
C MET A 74 -18.92 21.49 9.21
N LEU A 75 -18.71 21.70 10.51
CA LEU A 75 -18.98 20.71 11.55
C LEU A 75 -20.47 20.72 11.94
N VAL A 76 -21.17 19.63 11.66
CA VAL A 76 -22.62 19.47 11.95
C VAL A 76 -22.91 18.69 13.24
N ALA A 77 -21.90 18.10 13.87
CA ALA A 77 -22.05 17.26 15.05
C ALA A 77 -20.88 17.44 16.03
N GLY A 78 -21.04 16.89 17.25
CA GLY A 78 -20.00 16.93 18.27
C GLY A 78 -18.69 16.28 17.81
N ILE A 79 -17.57 16.89 18.20
CA ILE A 79 -16.23 16.40 17.84
C ILE A 79 -15.88 15.18 18.70
N ARG A 80 -15.53 14.07 18.04
CA ARG A 80 -14.94 12.91 18.70
C ARG A 80 -13.43 12.95 18.51
N VAL A 81 -12.69 13.10 19.61
CA VAL A 81 -11.23 13.00 19.58
C VAL A 81 -10.82 11.53 19.75
N ILE A 82 -10.05 11.02 18.80
CA ILE A 82 -9.41 9.70 18.90
C ILE A 82 -7.93 9.97 19.24
N ALA A 83 -7.49 9.49 20.40
CA ALA A 83 -6.10 9.61 20.80
C ALA A 83 -5.18 8.79 19.89
N ARG A 84 -3.90 9.18 19.83
CA ARG A 84 -2.86 8.41 19.12
C ARG A 84 -2.86 6.96 19.62
N ARG A 85 -2.67 6.02 18.71
CA ARG A 85 -2.52 4.59 19.06
C ARG A 85 -1.43 4.40 20.13
N PRO A 86 -1.61 3.49 21.09
CA PRO A 86 -0.56 3.14 22.06
C PRO A 86 0.75 2.80 21.36
N PHE A 87 1.88 3.05 22.03
CA PHE A 87 3.21 2.74 21.47
C PHE A 87 3.36 1.28 21.04
N GLU A 88 2.76 0.36 21.80
CA GLU A 88 2.75 -1.09 21.52
C GLU A 88 2.04 -1.48 20.22
N GLU A 89 1.15 -0.62 19.70
CA GLU A 89 0.43 -0.83 18.44
C GLU A 89 1.08 -0.11 17.24
N GLN A 90 2.15 0.65 17.49
CA GLN A 90 2.87 1.38 16.45
C GLN A 90 3.95 0.49 15.83
N PHE A 91 4.37 0.85 14.62
CA PHE A 91 5.44 0.17 13.91
C PHE A 91 6.24 1.17 13.09
N ASN A 92 7.55 0.94 13.02
CA ASN A 92 8.49 1.73 12.23
C ASN A 92 9.32 0.85 11.27
N THR A 93 9.12 -0.46 11.36
CA THR A 93 9.77 -1.48 10.56
C THR A 93 8.74 -2.47 10.04
N VAL A 94 8.73 -2.73 8.74
CA VAL A 94 7.81 -3.67 8.09
C VAL A 94 8.59 -4.87 7.56
N LYS A 95 8.04 -6.05 7.81
CA LYS A 95 8.44 -7.32 7.21
C LYS A 95 7.26 -7.93 6.47
N ALA A 96 7.54 -8.57 5.34
CA ALA A 96 6.56 -9.26 4.53
C ALA A 96 7.24 -10.36 3.72
N GLN A 97 6.44 -11.26 3.17
CA GLN A 97 6.87 -12.30 2.24
C GLN A 97 6.20 -12.08 0.89
N PHE A 98 6.88 -12.42 -0.20
CA PHE A 98 6.34 -12.33 -1.55
C PHE A 98 6.78 -13.53 -2.40
N ALA A 99 5.98 -13.88 -3.41
CA ALA A 99 6.35 -14.88 -4.39
C ALA A 99 7.33 -14.27 -5.41
N ASP A 100 8.56 -14.80 -5.48
CA ASP A 100 9.58 -14.29 -6.40
C ASP A 100 9.48 -15.00 -7.77
N ALA A 101 9.08 -14.25 -8.80
CA ALA A 101 9.00 -14.75 -10.17
C ALA A 101 10.36 -15.21 -10.74
N THR A 102 11.48 -14.67 -10.24
CA THR A 102 12.84 -15.09 -10.67
C THR A 102 13.30 -16.39 -10.03
N ALA A 103 12.64 -16.81 -8.95
CA ALA A 103 12.89 -18.04 -8.21
C ALA A 103 11.70 -19.01 -8.32
N GLU A 104 11.06 -19.09 -9.49
CA GLU A 104 9.94 -20.01 -9.76
C GLU A 104 8.77 -19.92 -8.77
N HIS A 105 8.49 -18.71 -8.26
CA HIS A 105 7.39 -18.42 -7.33
C HIS A 105 7.58 -19.03 -5.93
N VAL A 106 8.83 -19.28 -5.54
CA VAL A 106 9.16 -19.63 -4.16
C VAL A 106 8.95 -18.39 -3.27
N VAL A 107 8.16 -18.56 -2.22
CA VAL A 107 7.90 -17.52 -1.21
C VAL A 107 9.22 -17.13 -0.55
N THR A 108 9.56 -15.85 -0.65
CA THR A 108 10.83 -15.28 -0.17
C THR A 108 10.56 -14.04 0.69
N ASP A 109 11.42 -13.79 1.67
CA ASP A 109 11.31 -12.62 2.56
C ASP A 109 11.64 -11.31 1.82
N LEU A 110 10.81 -10.29 2.03
CA LEU A 110 11.07 -8.91 1.61
C LEU A 110 12.27 -8.35 2.39
N PRO A 111 13.14 -7.54 1.77
CA PRO A 111 14.08 -6.71 2.51
C PRO A 111 13.36 -5.92 3.61
N VAL A 112 13.94 -5.88 4.81
CA VAL A 112 13.34 -5.18 5.95
C VAL A 112 13.23 -3.69 5.63
N LEU A 113 12.00 -3.20 5.50
CA LEU A 113 11.74 -1.79 5.25
C LEU A 113 11.67 -1.06 6.59
N ALA A 114 12.69 -0.28 6.91
CA ALA A 114 12.77 0.50 8.15
C ALA A 114 12.82 2.01 7.84
N SER A 115 11.99 2.79 8.53
CA SER A 115 12.05 4.25 8.45
C SER A 115 12.94 4.80 9.57
N GLU A 116 14.11 5.32 9.19
CA GLU A 116 15.04 5.94 10.13
C GLU A 116 14.45 7.17 10.83
N THR A 117 13.58 7.92 10.15
CA THR A 117 12.86 9.07 10.72
C THR A 117 11.97 8.64 11.88
N TYR A 118 11.17 7.58 11.70
CA TYR A 118 10.29 7.08 12.77
C TYR A 118 11.07 6.36 13.86
N ARG A 119 12.16 5.67 13.51
CA ARG A 119 13.04 5.05 14.50
C ARG A 119 13.69 6.07 15.44
N ALA A 120 14.10 7.24 14.92
CA ALA A 120 14.61 8.33 15.76
C ALA A 120 13.53 8.92 16.68
N ALA A 121 12.28 9.01 16.19
CA ALA A 121 11.14 9.46 17.01
C ALA A 121 10.78 8.47 18.12
N ASP A 122 11.04 7.18 17.92
CA ASP A 122 10.82 6.09 18.88
C ASP A 122 12.07 5.77 19.71
N HIS A 123 12.96 6.75 19.93
CA HIS A 123 14.18 6.61 20.74
C HIS A 123 15.15 5.50 20.29
N GLY A 124 15.11 5.11 19.02
CA GLY A 124 15.95 4.06 18.45
C GLY A 124 15.35 2.66 18.55
N GLU A 125 14.16 2.50 19.14
CA GLU A 125 13.50 1.19 19.25
C GLU A 125 12.97 0.70 17.90
N ARG A 126 13.09 -0.62 17.68
CA ARG A 126 12.60 -1.26 16.46
C ARG A 126 11.23 -1.87 16.72
N LEU A 127 10.19 -1.22 16.21
CA LEU A 127 8.82 -1.70 16.28
C LEU A 127 8.48 -2.41 14.97
N VAL A 128 8.48 -3.75 15.00
CA VAL A 128 8.30 -4.59 13.81
C VAL A 128 6.83 -4.97 13.64
N ARG A 129 6.28 -4.66 12.46
CA ARG A 129 5.04 -5.25 11.98
C ARG A 129 5.33 -6.27 10.90
N ASP A 130 4.84 -7.48 11.10
CA ASP A 130 4.79 -8.51 10.08
C ASP A 130 3.44 -8.43 9.36
N LEU A 131 3.48 -8.33 8.03
CA LEU A 131 2.31 -8.31 7.16
C LEU A 131 2.00 -9.69 6.58
N GLY A 132 2.84 -10.70 6.83
CA GLY A 132 2.72 -12.02 6.24
C GLY A 132 2.99 -12.01 4.73
N GLU A 133 2.33 -12.91 4.02
CA GLU A 133 2.42 -13.02 2.56
C GLU A 133 1.61 -11.92 1.88
N LEU A 134 2.25 -11.18 0.98
CA LEU A 134 1.60 -10.18 0.15
C LEU A 134 0.79 -10.88 -0.95
N PRO A 135 -0.45 -10.44 -1.22
CA PRO A 135 -1.26 -11.03 -2.26
C PRO A 135 -0.75 -10.64 -3.66
N GLY A 136 -0.46 -11.66 -4.48
CA GLY A 136 0.04 -11.53 -5.85
C GLY A 136 1.55 -11.28 -5.95
N GLU A 137 2.14 -11.54 -7.12
CA GLU A 137 3.55 -11.29 -7.40
C GLU A 137 3.76 -9.80 -7.66
N THR A 138 4.01 -9.07 -6.58
CA THR A 138 4.40 -7.67 -6.63
C THR A 138 5.86 -7.63 -6.22
N GLY A 139 6.75 -7.30 -7.15
CA GLY A 139 8.18 -7.21 -6.87
C GLY A 139 8.47 -6.29 -5.68
N HIS A 140 9.55 -6.58 -4.95
CA HIS A 140 9.92 -5.86 -3.72
C HIS A 140 10.26 -4.38 -3.92
N ALA A 141 10.57 -3.94 -5.15
CA ALA A 141 10.87 -2.55 -5.50
C ALA A 141 9.59 -1.70 -5.59
N ARG A 142 8.78 -1.71 -4.53
CA ARG A 142 7.69 -0.75 -4.33
C ARG A 142 8.34 0.61 -4.03
N GLY A 143 7.93 1.64 -4.77
CA GLY A 143 8.49 3.00 -4.68
C GLY A 143 8.33 3.64 -3.31
#